data_AF-A0A2V8MSS5-F1
#
_entry.id   AF-A0A2V8MSS5-F1
#
_cell.length_a   1.000
_cell.length_b   1.000
_cell.length_c   1.000
_cell.angle_alpha   90.00
_cell.angle_beta   90.00
_cell.angle_gamma   90.00
#
_symmetry.space_group_name_H-M   'P 1'
#
loop_
_entity.id
_entity.type
_entity.pdbx_description
1 polymer ?
#
loop_
_entity_poly.entity_id
_entity_poly.type
_entity_poly.pdbx_seq_one_letter_code
_entity_poly.pdbx_strand_id
1 'polypeptide(L)'
;MAKKIRVGILFGGRSAEHEVSLQSAKNIIDAIDANKYELVLIGIDKQGQWHLNEESRFLLPVTESESPELAIRGENLALVLGQQNNQLVASSGEKRLGSLDVVFPVLHGPFGEDGTVQGLLKLANIAFVGAGVLGSAIGMDKDVMKRLLRDAGIPVARFIAANKYSSK
;
A
#
# COMPACT_ATOMS: atom_id res chain seq x y z
N MET A 1 28.75 -0.10 -11.51
CA MET A 1 27.91 -0.44 -10.34
C MET A 1 26.67 -1.16 -10.87
N ALA A 2 26.17 -2.19 -10.17
CA ALA A 2 24.93 -2.86 -10.57
C ALA A 2 23.74 -1.88 -10.48
N LYS A 3 22.76 -2.01 -11.37
CA LYS A 3 21.53 -1.21 -11.34
C LYS A 3 20.77 -1.52 -10.03
N LYS A 4 20.42 -0.49 -9.26
CA LYS A 4 19.59 -0.62 -8.06
C LYS A 4 18.15 -0.97 -8.44
N ILE A 5 17.46 -1.70 -7.57
CA ILE A 5 16.04 -2.03 -7.71
C ILE A 5 15.23 -0.85 -7.18
N ARG A 6 14.31 -0.32 -7.99
CA ARG A 6 13.45 0.80 -7.61
C ARG A 6 12.21 0.29 -6.88
N VAL A 7 12.10 0.63 -5.59
CA VAL A 7 11.06 0.17 -4.68
C VAL A 7 10.11 1.32 -4.36
N GLY A 8 8.85 1.20 -4.75
CA GLY A 8 7.79 2.11 -4.32
C GLY A 8 7.29 1.74 -2.93
N ILE A 9 7.55 2.55 -1.92
CA ILE A 9 6.96 2.37 -0.58
C ILE A 9 5.61 3.06 -0.59
N LEU A 10 4.53 2.29 -0.45
CA LEU A 10 3.15 2.80 -0.47
C LEU A 10 2.56 2.73 0.94
N PHE A 11 2.25 3.88 1.54
CA PHE A 11 1.90 3.97 2.96
C PHE A 11 0.83 5.05 3.25
N GLY A 12 0.35 5.15 4.48
CA GLY A 12 -0.79 5.94 4.91
C GLY A 12 -2.13 5.23 4.67
N GLY A 13 -3.04 5.90 3.97
CA GLY A 13 -4.34 5.37 3.55
C GLY A 13 -5.52 5.90 4.37
N ARG A 14 -6.73 5.60 3.89
CA ARG A 14 -8.00 5.96 4.55
C ARG A 14 -8.37 4.92 5.61
N SER A 15 -7.57 4.85 6.66
CA SER A 15 -7.71 3.86 7.72
C SER A 15 -7.58 4.48 9.10
N ALA A 16 -8.17 3.83 10.11
CA ALA A 16 -7.92 4.15 11.51
C ALA A 16 -6.46 3.84 11.92
N GLU A 17 -5.75 3.03 11.13
CA GLU A 17 -4.36 2.63 11.32
C GLU A 17 -3.39 3.44 10.44
N HIS A 18 -3.82 4.62 9.99
CA HIS A 18 -3.00 5.50 9.14
C HIS A 18 -1.63 5.79 9.76
N GLU A 19 -1.58 6.20 11.02
CA GLU A 19 -0.34 6.52 11.75
C GLU A 19 0.57 5.30 11.92
N VAL A 20 -0.02 4.10 12.08
CA VAL A 20 0.72 2.83 12.16
C VAL A 20 1.40 2.53 10.83
N SER A 21 0.71 2.79 9.71
CA SER A 21 1.29 2.70 8.37
C SER A 21 2.48 3.64 8.20
N LEU A 22 2.35 4.91 8.62
CA LEU A 22 3.44 5.90 8.54
C LEU A 22 4.69 5.45 9.32
N GLN A 23 4.49 4.95 10.54
CA GLN A 23 5.60 4.46 11.37
C GLN A 23 6.24 3.19 10.78
N SER A 24 5.42 2.29 10.22
CA SER A 24 5.92 1.07 9.57
C SER A 24 6.74 1.41 8.32
N ALA A 25 6.31 2.38 7.52
CA ALA A 25 7.05 2.88 6.37
C ALA A 25 8.41 3.46 6.79
N LYS A 26 8.43 4.27 7.85
CA LYS A 26 9.69 4.79 8.43
C LYS A 26 10.65 3.68 8.80
N ASN A 27 10.18 2.65 9.52
CA ASN A 27 11.02 1.53 9.92
C ASN A 27 11.60 0.77 8.71
N ILE A 28 10.82 0.64 7.62
CA ILE A 28 11.29 0.00 6.38
C ILE A 28 12.37 0.85 5.71
N ILE A 29 12.14 2.16 5.61
CA ILE A 29 13.09 3.11 5.01
C ILE A 29 14.42 3.11 5.77
N ASP A 30 14.37 3.10 7.11
CA ASP A 30 15.56 3.10 7.96
C ASP A 30 16.37 1.78 7.87
N ALA A 31 15.70 0.66 7.58
CA ALA A 31 16.30 -0.67 7.58
C ALA A 31 16.76 -1.18 6.20
N ILE A 32 16.30 -0.58 5.11
CA ILE A 32 16.52 -1.13 3.77
C ILE A 32 17.97 -0.91 3.28
N ASP A 33 18.49 -1.90 2.54
CA ASP A 33 19.85 -1.85 1.98
C ASP A 33 19.95 -0.82 0.84
N ALA A 34 20.38 0.39 1.18
CA ALA A 34 20.55 1.49 0.24
C ALA A 34 21.56 1.20 -0.89
N ASN A 35 22.40 0.16 -0.79
CA ASN A 35 23.28 -0.24 -1.89
C ASN A 35 22.53 -1.05 -2.97
N LYS A 36 21.43 -1.71 -2.60
CA LYS A 36 20.62 -2.55 -3.50
C LYS A 36 19.36 -1.85 -3.99
N TYR A 37 18.77 -1.00 -3.16
CA TYR A 37 17.45 -0.42 -3.40
C TYR A 37 17.51 1.11 -3.55
N GLU A 38 16.68 1.63 -4.44
CA GLU A 38 16.37 3.05 -4.59
C GLU A 38 14.89 3.23 -4.24
N LEU A 39 14.55 4.14 -3.33
CA LEU A 39 13.17 4.28 -2.86
C LEU A 39 12.41 5.36 -3.62
N VAL A 40 11.12 5.10 -3.82
CA VAL A 40 10.12 6.07 -4.25
C VAL A 40 9.02 6.07 -3.21
N LEU A 41 8.84 7.17 -2.50
CA LEU A 41 7.92 7.24 -1.37
C LEU A 41 6.56 7.77 -1.83
N ILE A 42 5.51 6.97 -1.64
CA ILE A 42 4.15 7.26 -2.07
C ILE A 42 3.24 7.21 -0.85
N GLY A 43 2.85 8.37 -0.35
CA GLY A 43 1.95 8.51 0.79
C GLY A 43 0.51 8.72 0.34
N ILE A 44 -0.43 8.00 0.93
CA ILE A 44 -1.87 8.23 0.75
C ILE A 44 -2.38 8.96 1.99
N ASP A 45 -2.96 10.15 1.84
CA ASP A 45 -3.53 10.87 2.99
C ASP A 45 -4.87 10.27 3.48
N LYS A 46 -5.42 10.84 4.55
CA LYS A 46 -6.71 10.41 5.14
C LYS A 46 -7.91 10.69 4.23
N GLN A 47 -7.75 11.53 3.20
CA GLN A 47 -8.76 11.80 2.18
C GLN A 47 -8.63 10.82 0.99
N GLY A 48 -7.54 10.06 0.92
CA GLY A 48 -7.24 9.10 -0.13
C GLY A 48 -6.46 9.68 -1.32
N GLN A 49 -5.89 10.88 -1.20
CA GLN A 49 -5.05 11.46 -2.24
C GLN A 49 -3.62 10.90 -2.13
N TRP A 50 -3.00 10.65 -3.28
CA TRP A 50 -1.69 10.00 -3.37
C TRP A 50 -0.62 11.06 -3.66
N HIS A 51 0.34 11.18 -2.76
CA HIS A 51 1.39 12.18 -2.75
C HIS A 51 2.75 11.52 -2.96
N LEU A 52 3.55 12.07 -3.88
CA LEU A 52 4.96 11.71 -4.00
C LEU A 52 5.79 12.49 -2.98
N ASN A 53 6.56 11.77 -2.17
CA ASN A 53 7.39 12.36 -1.13
C ASN A 53 8.89 12.11 -1.38
N GLU A 54 9.72 13.04 -0.90
CA GLU A 54 11.17 12.87 -0.85
C GLU A 54 11.60 12.18 0.46
N GLU A 55 12.66 11.36 0.41
CA GLU A 55 13.19 10.61 1.57
C GLU A 55 13.47 11.49 2.80
N SER A 56 13.97 12.71 2.59
CA SER A 56 14.32 13.61 3.70
C SER A 56 13.12 14.23 4.40
N ARG A 57 11.90 14.13 3.83
CA ARG A 57 10.75 14.98 4.21
C ARG A 57 9.38 14.31 4.09
N PHE A 58 9.31 12.97 4.09
CA PHE A 58 8.02 12.29 3.90
C PHE A 58 7.10 12.30 5.13
N LEU A 59 7.63 12.53 6.33
CA LEU A 59 6.88 12.80 7.55
C LEU A 59 7.17 14.21 8.04
N LEU A 60 6.17 14.86 8.64
CA LEU A 60 6.39 16.09 9.39
C LEU A 60 7.26 15.80 10.63
N PRO A 61 8.10 16.75 11.08
CA PRO A 61 8.89 16.57 12.29
C PRO A 61 7.95 16.26 13.46
N VAL A 62 8.07 15.06 14.01
CA VAL A 62 7.29 14.64 15.17
C VAL A 62 7.82 15.40 16.38
N THR A 63 7.02 16.30 16.95
CA THR A 63 7.26 16.77 18.31
C THR A 63 6.94 15.61 19.26
N GLU A 64 7.66 15.50 20.39
CA GLU A 64 7.68 14.30 21.27
C GLU A 64 6.31 13.81 21.79
N SER A 65 5.22 14.54 21.54
CA SER A 65 3.86 14.24 22.00
C SER A 65 2.83 14.06 20.86
N GLU A 66 3.23 14.10 19.59
CA GLU A 66 2.30 14.06 18.46
C GLU A 66 2.45 12.80 17.61
N SER A 67 1.33 12.34 17.06
CA SER A 67 1.31 11.25 16.08
C SER A 67 2.06 11.64 14.81
N PRO A 68 2.75 10.69 14.13
CA PRO A 68 3.36 10.97 12.84
C PRO A 68 2.31 11.50 11.86
N GLU A 69 2.65 12.55 11.13
CA GLU A 69 1.77 13.15 10.14
C GLU A 69 2.44 13.12 8.76
N LEU A 70 1.66 12.73 7.75
CA LEU A 70 2.12 12.67 6.38
C LEU A 70 2.44 14.09 5.89
N ALA A 71 3.64 14.30 5.35
CA ALA A 71 3.94 15.56 4.68
C ALA A 71 3.12 15.65 3.38
N ILE A 72 2.06 16.47 3.38
CA ILE A 72 1.28 16.79 2.18
C ILE A 72 2.08 17.84 1.38
N ARG A 73 3.11 17.39 0.69
CA ARG A 73 3.95 18.23 -0.17
C ARG A 73 4.42 17.40 -1.35
N GLY A 74 3.68 17.45 -2.45
CA GLY A 74 3.99 16.67 -3.64
C GLY A 74 3.00 16.88 -4.76
N GLU A 75 3.33 16.32 -5.92
CA GLU A 75 2.40 16.24 -7.03
C GLU A 75 1.52 14.99 -6.86
N ASN A 76 0.24 15.12 -7.21
CA ASN A 76 -0.65 13.96 -7.32
C ASN A 76 -0.08 12.96 -8.34
N LEU A 77 -0.31 11.68 -8.09
CA LEU A 77 0.16 10.60 -8.97
C LEU A 77 -0.95 10.10 -9.89
N ALA A 78 -0.57 9.82 -11.13
CA ALA A 78 -1.38 9.06 -12.08
C ALA A 78 -0.70 7.73 -12.41
N LEU A 79 -1.50 6.67 -12.42
CA LEU A 79 -1.09 5.33 -12.85
C LEU A 79 -1.51 5.11 -14.30
N VAL A 80 -0.54 4.77 -15.16
CA VAL A 80 -0.78 4.41 -16.56
C VAL A 80 -0.89 2.89 -16.64
N LEU A 81 -2.11 2.41 -16.87
CA LEU A 81 -2.40 0.98 -16.95
C LEU A 81 -1.94 0.38 -18.30
N GLY A 82 -1.59 -0.91 -18.28
CA GLY A 82 -1.23 -1.66 -19.49
C GLY A 82 0.15 -1.38 -20.07
N GLN A 83 0.94 -0.45 -19.52
CA GLN A 83 2.33 -0.25 -19.91
C GLN A 83 3.28 -1.12 -19.09
N GLN A 84 4.40 -1.50 -19.70
CA GLN A 84 5.48 -2.26 -19.06
C GLN A 84 6.48 -1.33 -18.34
N ASN A 85 6.56 -0.06 -18.74
CA ASN A 85 7.47 0.94 -18.20
C ASN A 85 6.74 2.28 -18.04
N ASN A 86 7.27 3.18 -17.20
CA ASN A 86 6.73 4.53 -16.96
C ASN A 86 5.27 4.54 -16.47
N GLN A 87 4.93 3.60 -15.59
CA GLN A 87 3.58 3.46 -15.04
C GLN A 87 3.19 4.62 -14.11
N LEU A 88 4.16 5.35 -13.55
CA LEU A 88 3.90 6.48 -12.66
C LEU A 88 4.22 7.81 -13.34
N VAL A 89 3.21 8.67 -13.39
CA VAL A 89 3.29 10.00 -13.97
C VAL A 89 2.82 11.01 -12.93
N ALA A 90 3.56 12.10 -12.78
CA ALA A 90 3.07 13.23 -11.99
C ALA A 90 1.86 13.87 -12.69
N SER A 91 0.87 14.28 -11.93
CA SER A 91 -0.37 14.87 -12.46
C SER A 91 -0.14 16.18 -13.24
N SER A 92 1.01 16.84 -13.07
CA SER A 92 1.43 17.99 -13.88
C SER A 92 1.76 17.60 -15.33
N GLY A 93 1.95 16.31 -15.62
CA GLY A 93 2.23 15.78 -16.96
C GLY A 93 3.67 15.99 -17.43
N GLU A 94 4.44 16.84 -16.76
CA GLU A 94 5.80 17.22 -17.17
C GLU A 94 6.88 16.22 -16.72
N LYS A 95 6.62 15.48 -15.63
CA LYS A 95 7.61 14.59 -15.02
C LYS A 95 7.13 13.14 -15.00
N ARG A 96 7.77 12.29 -15.79
CA ARG A 96 7.67 10.83 -15.64
C ARG A 96 8.58 10.41 -14.50
N LEU A 97 8.03 9.73 -13.51
CA LEU A 97 8.76 9.29 -12.32
C LEU A 97 9.54 7.99 -12.56
N GLY A 98 9.55 7.52 -13.82
CA GLY A 98 10.13 6.26 -14.25
C GLY A 98 9.22 5.07 -13.97
N SER A 99 9.77 3.87 -14.11
CA SER A 99 9.13 2.62 -13.69
C SER A 99 9.52 2.26 -12.27
N LEU A 100 8.62 1.63 -11.54
CA LEU A 100 8.95 0.89 -10.32
C LEU A 100 9.20 -0.56 -10.69
N ASP A 101 10.26 -1.14 -10.13
CA ASP A 101 10.51 -2.57 -10.28
C ASP A 101 9.60 -3.37 -9.33
N VAL A 102 9.32 -2.82 -8.14
CA VAL A 102 8.43 -3.43 -7.15
C VAL A 102 7.78 -2.37 -6.27
N VAL A 103 6.56 -2.61 -5.80
CA VAL A 103 5.90 -1.84 -4.75
C VAL A 103 5.90 -2.65 -3.45
N PHE A 104 6.19 -1.98 -2.34
CA PHE A 104 5.99 -2.49 -0.99
C PHE A 104 4.77 -1.78 -0.39
N PRO A 105 3.57 -2.42 -0.41
CA PRO A 105 2.39 -1.88 0.24
C PRO A 105 2.53 -2.04 1.74
N VAL A 106 2.48 -0.93 2.46
CA VAL A 106 2.50 -0.82 3.92
C VAL A 106 1.17 -0.22 4.37
N LEU A 107 0.07 -0.57 3.71
CA LEU A 107 -1.25 -0.02 3.99
C LEU A 107 -2.00 -0.90 4.99
N HIS A 108 -2.89 -0.27 5.75
CA HIS A 108 -3.77 -0.94 6.69
C HIS A 108 -5.24 -0.67 6.37
N GLY A 109 -6.11 -1.59 6.77
CA GLY A 109 -7.55 -1.50 6.63
C GLY A 109 -8.07 -1.64 5.20
N PRO A 110 -9.30 -1.14 4.95
CA PRO A 110 -9.94 -1.19 3.65
C PRO A 110 -9.07 -0.59 2.54
N PHE A 111 -9.21 -1.10 1.32
CA PHE A 111 -8.41 -0.80 0.13
C PHE A 111 -6.94 -1.24 0.18
N GLY A 112 -6.32 -1.26 1.36
CA GLY A 112 -4.93 -1.68 1.56
C GLY A 112 -4.76 -3.20 1.67
N GLU A 113 -5.67 -3.85 2.39
CA GLU A 113 -5.54 -5.28 2.77
C GLU A 113 -6.58 -6.18 2.09
N ASP A 114 -7.60 -5.62 1.45
CA ASP A 114 -8.75 -6.34 0.90
C ASP A 114 -8.60 -6.82 -0.55
N GLY A 115 -7.43 -6.63 -1.15
CA GLY A 115 -7.15 -6.98 -2.54
C GLY A 115 -7.32 -5.82 -3.53
N THR A 116 -7.85 -4.67 -3.12
CA THR A 116 -8.09 -3.53 -4.03
C THR A 116 -6.79 -2.97 -4.59
N VAL A 117 -5.85 -2.57 -3.73
CA VAL A 117 -4.56 -2.03 -4.19
C VAL A 117 -3.73 -3.09 -4.91
N GLN A 118 -3.82 -4.35 -4.50
CA GLN A 118 -3.15 -5.48 -5.17
C GLN A 118 -3.70 -5.64 -6.60
N GLY A 119 -5.01 -5.46 -6.79
CA GLY A 119 -5.65 -5.47 -8.10
C GLY A 119 -5.16 -4.32 -8.98
N LEU A 120 -5.09 -3.11 -8.42
CA LEU A 120 -4.54 -1.93 -9.10
C LEU A 120 -3.10 -2.18 -9.57
N LEU A 121 -2.24 -2.70 -8.70
CA LEU A 121 -0.84 -2.98 -9.01
C LEU A 121 -0.70 -4.08 -10.07
N LYS A 122 -1.57 -5.11 -10.04
CA LYS A 122 -1.63 -6.12 -11.11
C LYS A 122 -2.00 -5.50 -12.46
N LEU A 123 -3.01 -4.63 -12.51
CA LEU A 123 -3.42 -3.94 -13.75
C LEU A 123 -2.33 -3.00 -14.28
N ALA A 124 -1.52 -2.44 -13.38
CA ALA A 124 -0.37 -1.61 -13.74
C ALA A 124 0.86 -2.44 -14.16
N ASN A 125 0.83 -3.78 -14.12
CA ASN A 125 2.00 -4.64 -14.35
C ASN A 125 3.19 -4.31 -13.43
N ILE A 126 2.92 -3.99 -12.15
CA ILE A 126 3.96 -3.69 -11.16
C ILE A 126 4.03 -4.86 -10.18
N ALA A 127 5.23 -5.41 -9.96
CA ALA A 127 5.42 -6.43 -8.94
C ALA A 127 5.14 -5.83 -7.55
N PHE A 128 4.64 -6.63 -6.60
CA PHE A 128 4.41 -6.13 -5.25
C PHE A 128 4.64 -7.17 -4.16
N VAL A 129 4.98 -6.68 -2.98
CA VAL A 129 5.18 -7.48 -1.77
C VAL A 129 3.83 -7.90 -1.16
N GLY A 130 3.76 -9.11 -0.62
CA GLY A 130 2.62 -9.61 0.15
C GLY A 130 1.70 -10.56 -0.63
N ALA A 131 0.51 -10.80 -0.09
CA ALA A 131 -0.49 -11.66 -0.71
C ALA A 131 -1.01 -11.04 -2.02
N GLY A 132 -1.33 -11.89 -3.00
CA GLY A 132 -2.04 -11.46 -4.20
C GLY A 132 -3.53 -11.18 -3.92
N VAL A 133 -4.23 -10.63 -4.92
CA VAL A 133 -5.66 -10.19 -4.84
C VAL A 133 -6.55 -11.18 -4.09
N LEU A 134 -6.56 -12.46 -4.48
CA LEU A 134 -7.42 -13.46 -3.86
C LEU A 134 -7.04 -13.72 -2.40
N GLY A 135 -5.75 -13.81 -2.10
CA GLY A 135 -5.26 -14.05 -0.73
C GLY A 135 -5.58 -12.89 0.19
N SER A 136 -5.40 -11.65 -0.28
CA SER A 136 -5.78 -10.43 0.43
C SER A 136 -7.28 -10.38 0.72
N ALA A 137 -8.12 -10.57 -0.30
CA ALA A 137 -9.58 -10.55 -0.15
C ALA A 137 -10.08 -11.63 0.83
N ILE A 138 -9.54 -12.86 0.72
CA ILE A 138 -9.87 -13.94 1.67
C ILE A 138 -9.40 -13.60 3.07
N GLY A 139 -8.16 -13.10 3.24
CA GLY A 139 -7.60 -12.78 4.56
C GLY A 139 -8.36 -11.67 5.28
N MET A 140 -8.91 -10.70 4.53
CA MET A 140 -9.67 -9.59 5.09
C MET A 140 -11.11 -9.99 5.48
N ASP A 141 -11.76 -10.86 4.71
CA ASP A 141 -13.10 -11.35 5.03
C ASP A 141 -13.05 -12.54 6.01
N LYS A 142 -13.32 -12.25 7.28
CA LYS A 142 -13.26 -13.24 8.37
C LYS A 142 -14.31 -14.36 8.24
N ASP A 143 -15.41 -14.17 7.53
CA ASP A 143 -16.34 -15.27 7.24
C ASP A 143 -15.74 -16.20 6.18
N VAL A 144 -15.37 -15.64 5.03
CA VAL A 144 -14.78 -16.41 3.92
C VAL A 144 -13.52 -17.16 4.37
N MET A 145 -12.60 -16.47 5.06
CA MET A 145 -11.39 -17.08 5.63
C MET A 145 -11.73 -18.28 6.51
N LYS A 146 -12.64 -18.13 7.48
CA LYS A 146 -12.98 -19.20 8.42
C LYS A 146 -13.63 -20.39 7.75
N ARG A 147 -14.46 -20.17 6.72
CA ARG A 147 -15.07 -21.27 5.94
C ARG A 147 -14.01 -22.08 5.21
N LEU A 148 -13.04 -21.41 4.56
CA LEU A 148 -11.96 -22.07 3.83
C LEU A 148 -10.97 -22.78 4.76
N LEU A 149 -10.61 -22.17 5.89
CA LEU A 149 -9.79 -22.83 6.91
C LEU A 149 -10.47 -24.09 7.45
N ARG A 150 -11.78 -24.01 7.75
CA ARG A 150 -12.56 -25.17 8.20
C ARG A 150 -12.61 -26.27 7.14
N ASP A 151 -12.82 -25.91 5.88
CA ASP A 151 -12.84 -26.86 4.75
C ASP A 151 -11.48 -27.57 4.61
N ALA A 152 -10.38 -26.84 4.81
CA ALA A 152 -9.03 -27.39 4.84
C ALA A 152 -8.68 -28.19 6.13
N GLY A 153 -9.63 -28.37 7.06
CA GLY A 153 -9.41 -29.09 8.31
C GLY A 153 -8.63 -28.32 9.38
N ILE A 154 -8.45 -27.00 9.21
CA ILE A 154 -7.76 -26.14 10.17
C ILE A 154 -8.76 -25.71 11.26
N PRO A 155 -8.46 -25.96 12.55
CA PRO A 155 -9.34 -25.57 13.64
C PRO A 155 -9.57 -24.06 13.69
N VAL A 156 -10.85 -23.66 13.73
CA VAL A 156 -11.27 -22.26 13.91
C VAL A 156 -12.34 -22.16 14.99
N ALA A 157 -12.44 -21.01 15.64
CA ALA A 157 -13.51 -20.75 16.61
C ALA A 157 -14.89 -20.85 15.94
N ARG A 158 -15.84 -21.54 16.61
CA ARG A 158 -17.25 -21.66 16.17
C ARG A 158 -17.83 -20.27 15.93
N PHE A 159 -18.59 -20.12 14.85
CA PHE A 159 -19.16 -18.83 14.47
C PHE A 159 -20.45 -19.00 13.68
N ILE A 160 -21.24 -17.93 13.65
CA ILE A 160 -22.34 -17.70 12.71
C ILE A 160 -22.06 -16.33 12.09
N ALA A 161 -22.22 -16.20 10.77
CA ALA A 161 -22.19 -14.92 10.08
C ALA A 161 -23.61 -14.42 9.88
N ALA A 162 -23.85 -13.13 10.18
CA ALA A 162 -25.15 -12.49 10.00
C ALA A 162 -24.97 -11.23 9.16
N ASN A 163 -25.82 -11.08 8.15
CA ASN A 163 -25.86 -9.91 7.30
C ASN A 163 -27.19 -9.18 7.50
N LYS A 164 -27.20 -7.86 7.26
CA LYS A 164 -28.46 -7.13 7.21
C LYS A 164 -29.33 -7.76 6.13
N TYR A 165 -30.52 -8.22 6.50
CA TYR A 165 -31.50 -8.71 5.54
C TYR A 165 -31.86 -7.57 4.56
N SER A 166 -31.66 -7.80 3.27
CA SER A 166 -32.05 -6.88 2.21
C SER A 166 -33.11 -7.58 1.36
N SER A 167 -34.33 -7.04 1.36
CA SER A 167 -35.47 -7.57 0.59
C SER A 167 -35.47 -7.10 -0.88
N LYS A 168 -34.29 -6.76 -1.43
CA LYS A 168 -34.15 -6.34 -2.83
C LYS A 168 -33.93 -7.56 -3.71
#